data_AF-A0AAE4A7P0-F1
#
_entry.id   AF-A0AAE4A7P0-F1
#
_cell.length_a   1.000
_cell.length_b   1.000
_cell.length_c   1.000
_cell.angle_alpha   90.00
_cell.angle_beta   90.00
_cell.angle_gamma   90.00
#
_symmetry.space_group_name_H-M   'P 1'
#
loop_
_entity.id
_entity.type
_entity.pdbx_description
1 polymer ?
#
loop_
_entity_poly.entity_id
_entity_poly.type
_entity_poly.pdbx_seq_one_letter_code
_entity_poly.pdbx_strand_id
1 'polypeptide(L)'
;MATRLPRAPRRSVAVAFATALALLLTCAPAAFADDDARFDGQVTDALRTPAHKLAADSTGRALADLVFVDDDAAGTSYRTCVRRLGKGALRSCFATTSGPAGSPTITPLRFRKGKWAVSWSVAGTVVARWKFAVV
;
A
#
# COMPACT_ATOMS: atom_id res chain seq x y z
N MET A 1 28.65 18.27 67.39
CA MET A 1 29.96 17.68 67.71
C MET A 1 30.32 16.76 66.56
N ALA A 2 31.47 17.00 65.93
CA ALA A 2 31.88 16.43 64.65
C ALA A 2 32.48 15.04 64.78
N THR A 3 32.31 14.20 63.76
CA THR A 3 33.40 13.36 63.23
C THR A 3 33.15 13.02 61.75
N ARG A 4 34.08 13.46 60.91
CA ARG A 4 34.23 13.17 59.48
C ARG A 4 35.14 11.96 59.25
N LEU A 5 35.09 11.47 57.99
CA LEU A 5 36.08 10.72 57.19
C LEU A 5 36.04 9.18 57.25
N PRO A 6 36.49 8.44 56.19
CA PRO A 6 37.15 8.88 54.95
C PRO A 6 36.56 8.34 53.61
N ARG A 7 36.93 9.03 52.51
CA ARG A 7 36.96 8.53 51.13
C ARG A 7 38.00 7.41 50.99
N ALA A 8 37.74 6.41 50.14
CA ALA A 8 38.73 5.91 49.17
C ALA A 8 38.08 5.04 48.06
N PRO A 9 38.71 4.97 46.87
CA PRO A 9 38.13 4.48 45.62
C PRO A 9 38.65 3.08 45.22
N ARG A 10 37.95 2.41 44.30
CA ARG A 10 38.49 1.36 43.41
C ARG A 10 37.48 1.20 42.26
N ARG A 11 37.73 1.78 41.09
CA ARG A 11 38.51 1.24 39.96
C ARG A 11 37.89 -0.02 39.36
N SER A 12 37.65 0.07 38.04
CA SER A 12 37.87 -1.00 37.06
C SER A 12 36.75 -2.06 36.97
N VAL A 13 36.31 -2.58 35.82
CA VAL A 13 36.77 -2.53 34.42
C VAL A 13 35.57 -2.71 33.49
N ALA A 14 35.74 -2.14 32.30
CA ALA A 14 34.96 -2.26 31.07
C ALA A 14 34.29 -3.63 30.79
N VAL A 15 33.10 -3.57 30.18
CA VAL A 15 32.75 -4.51 29.11
C VAL A 15 32.29 -3.68 27.92
N ALA A 16 33.18 -3.60 26.93
CA ALA A 16 32.88 -3.11 25.60
C ALA A 16 32.04 -4.17 24.89
N PHE A 17 30.85 -3.80 24.41
CA PHE A 17 30.13 -4.58 23.39
C PHE A 17 30.05 -3.73 22.14
N ALA A 18 31.16 -3.73 21.40
CA ALA A 18 31.21 -3.32 20.02
C ALA A 18 31.10 -4.57 19.17
N THR A 19 29.92 -4.83 18.61
CA THR A 19 29.80 -5.62 17.39
C THR A 19 28.96 -4.85 16.40
N ALA A 20 29.68 -4.33 15.42
CA ALA A 20 29.18 -3.65 14.25
C ALA A 20 28.25 -4.57 13.45
N LEU A 21 27.11 -4.03 13.03
CA LEU A 21 26.45 -4.46 11.80
C LEU A 21 25.78 -3.26 11.13
N ALA A 22 26.62 -2.30 10.75
CA ALA A 22 26.29 -1.38 9.68
C ALA A 22 26.77 -2.00 8.38
N LEU A 23 25.91 -2.77 7.73
CA LEU A 23 26.01 -3.04 6.30
C LEU A 23 24.62 -3.09 5.69
N LEU A 24 24.43 -2.15 4.76
CA LEU A 24 23.63 -2.25 3.54
C LEU A 24 22.16 -1.85 3.63
N LEU A 25 21.93 -0.65 3.09
CA LEU A 25 20.79 -0.30 2.27
C LEU A 25 20.19 -1.52 1.55
N THR A 26 18.91 -1.76 1.77
CA THR A 26 17.96 -1.96 0.67
C THR A 26 16.65 -1.30 1.05
N CYS A 27 16.40 -0.17 0.39
CA CYS A 27 15.07 0.39 0.24
C CYS A 27 14.25 -0.61 -0.58
N ALA A 28 13.59 -1.55 0.07
CA ALA A 28 12.45 -2.23 -0.52
C ALA A 28 11.21 -1.41 -0.12
N PRO A 29 10.44 -0.82 -1.05
CA PRO A 29 9.02 -0.69 -0.73
C PRO A 29 8.58 -2.13 -0.50
N ALA A 30 8.20 -2.45 0.73
CA ALA A 30 7.49 -3.67 1.01
C ALA A 30 6.23 -3.66 0.13
N ALA A 31 6.32 -4.33 -1.02
CA ALA A 31 5.19 -5.03 -1.57
C ALA A 31 4.89 -6.11 -0.53
N PHE A 32 4.10 -5.74 0.46
CA PHE A 32 3.44 -6.72 1.33
C PHE A 32 2.42 -7.42 0.43
N ALA A 33 2.87 -8.42 -0.32
CA ALA A 33 2.03 -9.56 -0.63
C ALA A 33 2.07 -10.41 0.64
N ASP A 34 1.08 -10.19 1.48
CA ASP A 34 0.73 -11.10 2.56
C ASP A 34 0.17 -12.36 1.87
N ASP A 35 0.87 -13.49 2.00
CA ASP A 35 0.66 -14.72 1.20
C ASP A 35 -0.64 -15.49 1.55
N ASP A 36 -1.57 -14.86 2.27
CA ASP A 36 -2.91 -15.37 2.62
C ASP A 36 -3.98 -14.25 2.66
N ALA A 37 -3.78 -13.17 1.90
CA ALA A 37 -4.77 -12.10 1.84
C ALA A 37 -5.97 -12.51 0.97
N ARG A 38 -7.05 -13.01 1.60
CA ARG A 38 -8.39 -13.27 1.00
C ARG A 38 -8.83 -12.24 -0.05
N PHE A 39 -8.42 -10.98 0.10
CA PHE A 39 -8.78 -9.89 -0.80
C PHE A 39 -7.57 -9.37 -1.56
N ASP A 40 -7.64 -9.40 -2.88
CA ASP A 40 -6.67 -8.72 -3.75
C ASP A 40 -7.32 -7.52 -4.47
N GLY A 41 -6.53 -6.47 -4.67
CA GLY A 41 -6.97 -5.24 -5.30
C GLY A 41 -5.87 -4.63 -6.15
N GLN A 42 -6.10 -4.57 -7.45
CA GLN A 42 -5.10 -4.15 -8.43
C GLN A 42 -5.66 -3.16 -9.46
N VAL A 43 -4.74 -2.39 -10.04
CA VAL A 43 -5.01 -1.57 -11.22
C VAL A 43 -4.28 -2.20 -12.39
N THR A 44 -5.01 -2.52 -13.45
CA THR A 44 -4.44 -3.14 -14.64
C THR A 44 -4.58 -2.25 -15.87
N ASP A 45 -3.70 -2.44 -16.84
CA ASP A 45 -3.82 -1.84 -18.16
C ASP A 45 -4.88 -2.54 -19.03
N ALA A 46 -4.97 -2.16 -20.30
CA ALA A 46 -5.90 -2.74 -21.27
C ALA A 46 -5.67 -4.25 -21.54
N LEU A 47 -4.47 -4.77 -21.23
CA LEU A 47 -4.12 -6.18 -21.35
C LEU A 47 -4.33 -6.94 -20.02
N ARG A 48 -4.95 -6.29 -19.03
CA ARG A 48 -5.15 -6.82 -17.67
C ARG A 48 -3.85 -7.18 -16.96
N THR A 49 -2.77 -6.48 -17.28
CA THR A 49 -1.50 -6.62 -16.56
C THR A 49 -1.43 -5.61 -15.42
N PRO A 50 -0.98 -6.00 -14.20
CA PRO A 50 -0.82 -5.07 -13.09
C PRO A 50 0.08 -3.89 -13.46
N ALA A 51 -0.40 -2.66 -13.25
CA ALA A 51 0.26 -1.46 -13.72
C ALA A 51 0.43 -0.40 -12.63
N HIS A 52 1.68 0.05 -12.43
CA HIS A 52 2.00 1.24 -11.65
C HIS A 52 2.26 2.48 -12.51
N LYS A 53 2.39 2.30 -13.82
CA LYS A 53 2.53 3.35 -14.82
C LYS A 53 1.66 3.02 -16.02
N LEU A 54 0.85 3.98 -16.45
CA LEU A 54 -0.03 3.85 -17.60
C LEU A 54 0.28 4.99 -18.57
N ALA A 55 0.45 4.64 -19.84
CA ALA A 55 0.65 5.64 -20.89
C ALA A 55 -0.68 6.34 -21.19
N ALA A 56 -0.66 7.67 -21.22
CA ALA A 56 -1.78 8.44 -21.70
C ALA A 56 -1.86 8.39 -23.23
N ASP A 57 -3.09 8.36 -23.75
CA ASP A 57 -3.40 8.62 -25.14
C ASP A 57 -3.17 10.10 -25.53
N SER A 58 -3.44 10.43 -26.79
CA SER A 58 -3.34 11.79 -27.33
C SER A 58 -4.25 12.81 -26.63
N THR A 59 -5.27 12.36 -25.90
CA THR A 59 -6.18 13.21 -25.11
C THR A 59 -5.66 13.46 -23.69
N GLY A 60 -4.50 12.89 -23.33
CA GLY A 60 -3.91 12.98 -22.00
C GLY A 60 -4.62 12.11 -20.96
N ARG A 61 -5.26 11.02 -21.38
CA ARG A 61 -5.96 10.07 -20.51
C ARG A 61 -5.47 8.65 -20.72
N ALA A 62 -5.51 7.83 -19.68
CA ALA A 62 -5.31 6.39 -19.77
C ALA A 62 -6.60 5.65 -19.37
N LEU A 63 -6.86 4.55 -20.04
CA LEU A 63 -7.82 3.55 -19.57
C LEU A 63 -7.10 2.62 -18.59
N ALA A 64 -7.76 2.31 -17.48
CA ALA A 64 -7.31 1.30 -16.55
C ALA A 64 -8.50 0.55 -15.98
N ASP A 65 -8.30 -0.72 -15.71
CA ASP A 65 -9.27 -1.57 -15.03
C ASP A 65 -8.93 -1.60 -13.54
N LEU A 66 -9.93 -1.34 -12.71
CA LEU A 66 -9.84 -1.58 -11.27
C LEU A 66 -10.38 -2.97 -11.00
N VAL A 67 -9.51 -3.86 -10.56
CA VAL A 67 -9.82 -5.26 -10.30
C VAL A 67 -9.82 -5.49 -8.79
N PHE A 68 -10.88 -6.11 -8.31
CA PHE A 68 -10.99 -6.61 -6.94
C PHE A 68 -11.31 -8.10 -6.98
N VAL A 69 -10.55 -8.89 -6.22
CA VAL A 69 -10.72 -10.34 -6.08
C VAL A 69 -11.04 -10.63 -4.61
N ASP A 70 -12.00 -11.50 -4.38
CA ASP A 70 -12.30 -12.10 -3.07
C ASP A 70 -12.15 -13.59 -3.28
N ASP A 71 -11.15 -14.26 -2.71
CA ASP A 71 -10.93 -15.69 -2.99
C ASP A 71 -11.97 -16.60 -2.34
N ASP A 72 -12.82 -16.06 -1.47
CA ASP A 72 -13.97 -16.77 -0.93
C ASP A 72 -15.14 -16.78 -1.94
N ALA A 73 -15.81 -17.94 -2.05
CA ALA A 73 -17.03 -18.11 -2.84
C ALA A 73 -18.24 -17.45 -2.14
N ALA A 74 -18.24 -16.12 -2.09
CA ALA A 74 -19.32 -15.32 -1.53
C ALA A 74 -19.43 -13.97 -2.23
N GLY A 75 -20.68 -13.50 -2.43
CA GLY A 75 -20.94 -12.15 -2.93
C GLY A 75 -20.64 -11.10 -1.87
N THR A 76 -19.40 -10.63 -1.82
CA THR A 76 -18.93 -9.63 -0.86
C THR A 76 -19.20 -8.22 -1.38
N SER A 77 -19.94 -7.44 -0.61
CA SER A 77 -20.08 -6.00 -0.89
C SER A 77 -18.82 -5.26 -0.46
N TYR A 78 -18.26 -4.50 -1.40
CA TYR A 78 -17.07 -3.70 -1.18
C TYR A 78 -17.23 -2.29 -1.76
N ARG A 79 -16.43 -1.36 -1.25
CA ARG A 79 -16.36 0.01 -1.72
C ARG A 79 -14.98 0.28 -2.27
N THR A 80 -14.90 0.75 -3.50
CA THR A 80 -13.66 1.24 -4.09
C THR A 80 -13.67 2.75 -4.08
N CYS A 81 -12.57 3.35 -3.64
CA CYS A 81 -12.37 4.78 -3.71
C CYS A 81 -11.10 5.09 -4.50
N VAL A 82 -11.20 6.01 -5.45
CA VAL A 82 -10.08 6.48 -6.26
C VAL A 82 -9.82 7.94 -5.93
N ARG A 83 -8.54 8.30 -5.79
CA ARG A 83 -8.11 9.64 -5.43
C ARG A 83 -6.96 10.10 -6.30
N ARG A 84 -7.09 11.29 -6.90
CA ARG A 84 -5.96 12.00 -7.53
C ARG A 84 -5.06 12.61 -6.45
N LEU A 85 -3.76 12.40 -6.57
CA LEU A 85 -2.76 12.94 -5.65
C LEU A 85 -2.21 14.27 -6.19
N GLY A 86 -2.05 15.27 -5.32
CA GLY A 86 -1.51 16.59 -5.66
C GLY A 86 -2.58 17.68 -5.80
N LYS A 87 -2.24 18.78 -6.51
CA LYS A 87 -3.16 19.93 -6.72
C LYS A 87 -4.38 19.50 -7.55
N GLY A 88 -5.58 19.85 -7.08
CA GLY A 88 -6.84 19.41 -7.68
C GLY A 88 -7.16 17.95 -7.37
N ALA A 89 -7.16 17.60 -6.07
CA ALA A 89 -7.50 16.27 -5.59
C ALA A 89 -8.98 15.95 -5.89
N LEU A 90 -9.21 15.00 -6.79
CA LEU A 90 -10.52 14.42 -7.05
C LEU A 90 -10.63 13.13 -6.25
N ARG A 91 -11.75 12.90 -5.57
CA ARG A 91 -12.08 11.62 -4.94
C ARG A 91 -13.42 11.14 -5.45
N SER A 92 -13.45 9.92 -5.96
CA SER A 92 -14.68 9.24 -6.37
C SER A 92 -14.73 7.89 -5.69
N CYS A 93 -15.90 7.50 -5.17
CA CYS A 93 -16.09 6.18 -4.56
C CYS A 93 -17.31 5.51 -5.19
N PHE A 94 -17.25 4.19 -5.30
CA PHE A 94 -18.31 3.36 -5.85
C PHE A 94 -18.47 2.10 -5.00
N ALA A 95 -19.69 1.60 -4.90
CA ALA A 95 -20.01 0.37 -4.21
C ALA A 95 -20.28 -0.71 -5.25
N THR A 96 -19.70 -1.89 -5.03
CA THR A 96 -19.83 -3.03 -5.93
C THR A 96 -19.92 -4.31 -5.09
N THR A 97 -20.37 -5.40 -5.71
CA THR A 97 -20.44 -6.72 -5.08
C THR A 97 -19.61 -7.69 -5.91
N SER A 98 -18.76 -8.51 -5.28
CA SER A 98 -17.99 -9.55 -5.96
C SER A 98 -18.90 -10.65 -6.51
N GLY A 99 -18.38 -11.43 -7.47
CA GLY A 99 -19.10 -12.56 -8.04
C GLY A 99 -19.26 -13.73 -7.05
N PRO A 100 -20.22 -14.64 -7.30
CA PRO A 100 -20.54 -15.76 -6.39
C PRO A 100 -19.41 -16.79 -6.22
N ALA A 101 -18.41 -16.80 -7.10
CA ALA A 101 -17.26 -17.71 -7.06
C ALA A 101 -15.96 -16.96 -6.74
N GLY A 102 -16.03 -15.87 -5.98
CA GLY A 102 -14.86 -15.04 -5.70
C GLY A 102 -14.33 -14.26 -6.91
N SER A 103 -15.17 -14.15 -7.94
CA SER A 103 -14.72 -13.72 -9.26
C SER A 103 -14.28 -12.25 -9.28
N PRO A 104 -13.22 -11.93 -10.05
CA PRO A 104 -12.70 -10.58 -10.18
C PRO A 104 -13.80 -9.65 -10.68
N THR A 105 -14.00 -8.56 -9.95
CA THR A 105 -14.89 -7.49 -10.41
C THR A 105 -14.08 -6.39 -11.06
N ILE A 106 -14.45 -6.03 -12.28
CA ILE A 106 -13.67 -5.16 -13.16
C ILE A 106 -14.45 -3.88 -13.42
N THR A 107 -13.88 -2.75 -13.03
CA THR A 107 -14.46 -1.42 -13.30
C THR A 107 -13.52 -0.63 -14.20
N PRO A 108 -13.80 -0.52 -15.52
CA PRO A 108 -12.99 0.27 -16.43
C PRO A 108 -13.17 1.75 -16.16
N LEU A 109 -12.07 2.47 -15.90
CA LEU A 109 -12.08 3.90 -15.63
C LEU A 109 -11.05 4.65 -16.49
N ARG A 110 -11.36 5.93 -16.73
CA ARG A 110 -10.47 6.86 -17.43
C ARG A 110 -9.78 7.80 -16.44
N PHE A 111 -8.46 7.80 -16.48
CA PHE A 111 -7.62 8.61 -15.61
C PHE A 111 -6.85 9.66 -16.40
N ARG A 112 -6.91 10.92 -15.95
CA ARG A 112 -6.04 11.97 -16.49
C ARG A 112 -4.60 11.81 -16.03
N LYS A 113 -3.64 12.38 -16.77
CA LYS A 113 -2.24 12.48 -16.34
C LYS A 113 -2.09 12.94 -14.89
N GLY A 114 -1.21 12.25 -14.16
CA GLY A 114 -0.94 12.50 -12.75
C GLY A 114 -0.85 11.22 -11.91
N LYS A 115 -0.67 11.42 -10.61
CA LYS A 115 -0.53 10.34 -9.63
C LYS A 115 -1.89 10.02 -9.01
N TRP A 116 -2.17 8.74 -8.81
CA TRP A 116 -3.45 8.25 -8.31
C TRP A 116 -3.24 7.22 -7.20
N ALA A 117 -4.23 7.13 -6.31
CA ALA A 117 -4.33 6.09 -5.30
C ALA A 117 -5.73 5.49 -5.34
N VAL A 118 -5.81 4.18 -5.21
CA VAL A 118 -7.05 3.40 -5.13
C VAL A 118 -7.05 2.65 -3.80
N SER A 119 -8.21 2.52 -3.19
CA SER A 119 -8.42 1.70 -2.00
C SER A 119 -9.72 0.94 -2.13
N TRP A 120 -9.69 -0.35 -1.76
CA TRP A 120 -10.88 -1.19 -1.65
C TRP A 120 -11.18 -1.42 -0.17
N SER A 121 -12.46 -1.39 0.19
CA SER A 121 -12.91 -1.53 1.58
C SER A 121 -14.08 -2.47 1.68
N VAL A 122 -14.02 -3.41 2.62
CA VAL A 122 -15.11 -4.33 2.96
C VAL A 122 -15.57 -3.99 4.38
N ALA A 123 -16.88 -3.82 4.57
CA ALA A 123 -17.47 -3.44 5.86
C ALA A 123 -16.81 -2.21 6.54
N GLY A 124 -16.30 -1.26 5.75
CA GLY A 124 -15.63 -0.05 6.24
C GLY A 124 -14.13 -0.19 6.51
N THR A 125 -13.58 -1.40 6.46
CA THR A 125 -12.14 -1.67 6.61
C THR A 125 -11.45 -1.67 5.26
N VAL A 126 -10.34 -0.94 5.11
CA VAL A 126 -9.55 -0.96 3.88
C VAL A 126 -8.76 -2.26 3.82
N VAL A 127 -9.05 -3.10 2.82
CA VAL A 127 -8.45 -4.43 2.64
C VAL A 127 -7.34 -4.44 1.58
N ALA A 128 -7.41 -3.55 0.58
CA ALA A 128 -6.39 -3.43 -0.46
C ALA A 128 -6.14 -1.95 -0.83
N ARG A 129 -4.92 -1.65 -1.28
CA ARG A 129 -4.51 -0.31 -1.74
C ARG A 129 -3.60 -0.42 -2.95
N TRP A 130 -3.79 0.46 -3.92
CA TRP A 130 -2.92 0.57 -5.10
C TRP A 130 -2.52 2.00 -5.36
N LYS A 131 -1.30 2.22 -5.85
CA LYS A 131 -0.83 3.53 -6.33
C LYS A 131 -0.28 3.38 -7.73
N PHE A 132 -0.63 4.31 -8.60
CA PHE A 132 -0.16 4.32 -9.98
C PHE A 132 -0.04 5.76 -10.51
N ALA A 133 0.63 5.91 -11.65
CA ALA A 133 0.76 7.18 -12.36
C ALA A 133 0.31 7.02 -13.81
N VAL A 134 -0.37 8.04 -14.32
CA VAL A 134 -0.63 8.21 -15.75
C VAL A 134 0.39 9.21 -16.29
N VAL A 135 1.19 8.78 -17.27
CA VAL A 135 2.33 9.52 -17.84
C VAL A 135 2.10 9.91 -19.29
#